data_AF-A0A6H5ILA6-F1
#
_entry.id   AF-A0A6H5ILA6-F1
#
_cell.length_a   1.000
_cell.length_b   1.000
_cell.length_c   1.000
_cell.angle_alpha   90.00
_cell.angle_beta   90.00
_cell.angle_gamma   90.00
#
_symmetry.space_group_name_H-M   'P 1'
#
loop_
_entity.id
_entity.type
_entity.pdbx_description
1 polymer ?
#
loop_
_entity_poly.entity_id
_entity_poly.type
_entity_poly.pdbx_seq_one_letter_code
_entity_poly.pdbx_strand_id
1 'polypeptide(L)'
;MNIVDDTDGPLDPRIQIELEKLNNATDDINKLEIELDEATTAYNRLKFESNNRLKESINKLGSSVIEKARIYHEAQKIANEANLKCQEQAHLFQKAYVEHKVARETVAVAEKNFMSHQHEWKFDQAWQDAMNRATLQVTETEKLKTKYDREYLKYRNLFEDADKKVQQLEEKYRKSIIKAEPYFSLNAQYEQKLMIQKEVVECLRKAVKDAKCAYAASLNALEEISNQIHERREMIANGPREPGVGAELETFEDNSYYTEDLNKVHLNKDETEDIEVRIEKFNSMHDKN
;
A
#
# COMPACT_ATOMS: atom_id res chain seq x y z
N MET A 1 42.45 24.31 52.66
CA MET A 1 41.36 24.71 51.75
C MET A 1 40.59 23.42 51.48
N ASN A 2 39.39 23.29 52.03
CA ASN A 2 38.60 22.07 51.96
C ASN A 2 38.18 21.86 50.50
N ILE A 3 38.66 20.77 49.91
CA ILE A 3 38.08 20.17 48.71
C ILE A 3 36.72 19.67 49.16
N VAL A 4 35.68 20.46 48.90
CA VAL A 4 34.32 19.95 48.97
C VAL A 4 34.21 19.04 47.75
N ASP A 5 34.34 17.74 48.02
CA ASP A 5 34.02 16.69 47.09
C ASP A 5 32.54 16.83 46.75
N ASP A 6 32.23 17.51 45.64
CA ASP A 6 30.88 17.79 45.17
C ASP A 6 30.28 16.57 44.45
N THR A 7 30.58 15.37 44.99
CA THR A 7 30.14 14.06 44.47
C THR A 7 28.82 13.61 45.07
N ASP A 8 28.24 14.35 46.03
CA ASP A 8 27.03 13.97 46.78
C ASP A 8 25.85 14.93 46.54
N GLY A 9 25.80 15.56 45.37
CA GLY A 9 24.61 16.27 44.89
C GLY A 9 23.59 15.29 44.31
N PRO A 10 22.27 15.47 44.52
CA PRO A 10 21.26 14.58 43.95
C PRO A 10 21.40 14.54 42.42
N LEU A 11 21.45 13.34 41.85
CA LEU A 11 21.44 13.11 40.39
C LEU A 11 20.35 13.97 39.74
N ASP A 12 20.68 14.64 38.63
CA ASP A 12 19.69 15.43 37.89
C ASP A 12 18.47 14.53 37.61
N PRO A 13 17.25 14.89 38.08
CA PRO A 13 16.06 14.06 37.92
C PRO A 13 15.78 13.66 36.47
N ARG A 14 16.28 14.45 35.49
CA ARG A 14 16.16 14.14 34.07
C ARG A 14 17.02 12.94 33.65
N ILE A 15 18.21 12.78 34.23
CA ILE A 15 19.07 11.62 33.99
C ILE A 15 18.38 10.35 34.45
N GLN A 16 17.74 10.38 35.62
CA GLN A 16 17.02 9.22 36.14
C GLN A 16 15.86 8.81 35.22
N ILE A 17 15.09 9.78 34.70
CA ILE A 17 13.99 9.52 33.76
C ILE A 17 14.51 8.88 32.46
N GLU A 18 15.58 9.41 31.87
CA GLU A 18 16.11 8.87 30.61
C GLU A 18 16.77 7.48 30.81
N LEU A 19 17.39 7.22 31.97
CA LEU A 19 17.89 5.88 32.31
C LEU A 19 16.76 4.86 32.51
N GLU A 20 15.64 5.25 33.13
CA GLU A 20 14.45 4.39 33.24
C GLU A 20 13.87 4.07 31.85
N LYS A 21 13.78 5.06 30.96
CA LYS A 21 13.36 4.84 29.56
C LYS A 21 14.30 3.92 28.81
N LEU A 22 15.61 4.09 29.00
CA LEU A 22 16.63 3.26 28.37
C LEU A 22 16.50 1.79 28.82
N ASN A 23 16.37 1.55 30.13
CA ASN A 23 16.16 0.20 30.66
C ASN A 23 14.88 -0.44 30.12
N ASN A 24 13.77 0.31 30.10
CA ASN A 24 12.51 -0.18 29.53
C ASN A 24 12.66 -0.51 28.04
N ALA A 25 13.33 0.35 27.26
CA ALA A 25 13.57 0.10 25.84
C ALA A 25 14.49 -1.12 25.63
N THR A 26 15.48 -1.35 26.48
CA THR A 26 16.32 -2.55 26.45
C THR A 26 15.52 -3.82 26.71
N ASP A 27 14.66 -3.82 27.73
CA ASP A 27 13.78 -4.96 28.04
C ASP A 27 12.80 -5.24 26.89
N ASP A 28 12.20 -4.18 26.33
CA ASP A 28 11.30 -4.28 25.17
C ASP A 28 12.02 -4.82 23.93
N ILE A 29 13.24 -4.37 23.64
CA ILE A 29 14.04 -4.89 22.52
C ILE A 29 14.29 -6.39 22.71
N ASN A 30 14.76 -6.81 23.89
CA ASN A 30 15.07 -8.22 24.16
C ASN A 30 13.82 -9.10 23.99
N LYS A 31 12.69 -8.65 24.52
CA LYS A 31 11.42 -9.38 24.41
C LYS A 31 10.94 -9.46 22.96
N LEU A 32 10.90 -8.33 22.26
CA LEU A 32 10.41 -8.26 20.88
C LEU A 32 11.32 -9.01 19.90
N GLU A 33 12.64 -9.06 20.14
CA GLU A 33 13.57 -9.85 19.34
C GLU A 33 13.33 -11.36 19.49
N ILE A 34 13.07 -11.84 20.72
CA ILE A 34 12.70 -13.23 20.96
C ILE A 34 11.38 -13.56 20.25
N GLU A 35 10.35 -12.74 20.44
CA GLU A 35 9.05 -12.94 19.80
C GLU A 35 9.16 -12.92 18.26
N LEU A 36 10.02 -12.05 17.71
CA LEU A 36 10.27 -11.97 16.28
C LEU A 36 10.97 -13.24 15.74
N ASP A 37 11.95 -13.78 16.46
CA ASP A 37 12.62 -15.02 16.07
C ASP A 37 11.67 -16.21 16.11
N GLU A 38 10.86 -16.32 17.17
CA GLU A 38 9.81 -17.34 17.30
C GLU A 38 8.78 -17.24 16.14
N ALA A 39 8.29 -16.03 15.85
CA ALA A 39 7.34 -15.79 14.77
C ALA A 39 7.94 -16.10 13.39
N THR A 40 9.22 -15.78 13.19
CA THR A 40 9.96 -16.07 11.94
C THR A 40 10.17 -17.57 11.77
N THR A 41 10.53 -18.28 12.84
CA THR A 41 10.67 -19.73 12.86
C THR A 41 9.33 -20.40 12.57
N ALA A 42 8.25 -19.95 13.18
CA ALA A 42 6.89 -20.44 12.93
C ALA A 42 6.47 -20.22 11.46
N TYR A 43 6.74 -19.05 10.89
CA TYR A 43 6.49 -18.76 9.48
C TYR A 43 7.24 -19.72 8.54
N ASN A 44 8.54 -19.92 8.78
CA ASN A 44 9.36 -20.81 7.96
C ASN A 44 8.91 -22.26 8.06
N ARG A 45 8.54 -22.72 9.27
CA ARG A 45 7.96 -24.05 9.47
C ARG A 45 6.65 -24.22 8.71
N LEU A 46 5.74 -23.26 8.81
CA LEU A 46 4.46 -23.27 8.10
C LEU A 46 4.68 -23.28 6.58
N LYS A 47 5.64 -22.50 6.08
CA LYS A 47 6.01 -22.46 4.66
C LYS A 47 6.53 -23.81 4.20
N PHE A 48 7.38 -24.47 4.98
CA PHE A 48 7.88 -25.80 4.67
C PHE A 48 6.75 -26.85 4.66
N GLU A 49 5.88 -26.83 5.67
CA GLU A 49 4.72 -27.72 5.76
C GLU A 49 3.78 -27.54 4.55
N SER A 50 3.42 -26.29 4.24
CA SER A 50 2.61 -25.93 3.06
C SER A 50 3.20 -26.53 1.78
N ASN A 51 4.48 -26.30 1.51
CA ASN A 51 5.16 -26.82 0.32
C ASN A 51 5.11 -28.36 0.25
N ASN A 52 5.31 -29.07 1.36
CA ASN A 52 5.27 -30.53 1.36
C ASN A 52 3.85 -31.06 1.14
N ARG A 53 2.85 -30.47 1.80
CA ARG A 53 1.44 -30.86 1.65
C ARG A 53 0.90 -30.60 0.25
N LEU A 54 1.32 -29.50 -0.38
CA LEU A 54 0.98 -29.19 -1.76
C LEU A 54 1.67 -30.16 -2.73
N LYS A 55 2.96 -30.49 -2.51
CA LYS A 55 3.67 -31.52 -3.30
C LYS A 55 3.01 -32.89 -3.19
N GLU A 56 2.63 -33.32 -1.99
CA GLU A 56 1.87 -34.56 -1.79
C GLU A 56 0.57 -34.55 -2.59
N SER A 57 -0.14 -33.42 -2.61
CA SER A 57 -1.39 -33.26 -3.35
C SER A 57 -1.16 -33.28 -4.87
N ILE A 58 -0.09 -32.66 -5.36
CA ILE A 58 0.34 -32.72 -6.77
C ILE A 58 0.63 -34.17 -7.18
N ASN A 59 1.36 -34.92 -6.35
CA ASN A 59 1.69 -36.31 -6.63
C ASN A 59 0.44 -37.21 -6.67
N LYS A 60 -0.57 -36.94 -5.84
CA LYS A 60 -1.84 -37.69 -5.81
C LYS A 60 -2.75 -37.37 -6.99
N LEU A 61 -2.87 -36.10 -7.37
CA LEU A 61 -3.84 -35.64 -8.38
C LEU A 61 -3.28 -35.66 -9.80
N GLY A 62 -1.96 -35.46 -9.93
CA GLY A 62 -1.21 -35.34 -11.17
C GLY A 62 -1.05 -33.88 -11.62
N SER A 63 0.18 -33.51 -12.00
CA SER A 63 0.55 -32.15 -12.42
C SER A 63 -0.32 -31.61 -13.57
N SER A 64 -0.63 -32.45 -14.58
CA SER A 64 -1.46 -32.03 -15.73
C SER A 64 -2.89 -31.62 -15.35
N VAL A 65 -3.48 -32.22 -14.31
CA VAL A 65 -4.83 -31.89 -13.85
C VAL A 65 -4.83 -30.52 -13.18
N ILE A 66 -3.83 -30.26 -12.35
CA ILE A 66 -3.65 -29.00 -11.63
C ILE A 66 -3.34 -27.87 -12.63
N GLU A 67 -2.48 -28.12 -13.61
CA GLU A 67 -2.12 -27.12 -14.62
C GLU A 67 -3.35 -26.68 -15.45
N LYS A 68 -4.18 -27.62 -15.89
CA LYS A 68 -5.42 -27.30 -16.63
C LYS A 68 -6.39 -26.46 -15.80
N ALA A 69 -6.55 -26.80 -14.52
CA ALA A 69 -7.38 -26.05 -13.61
C ALA A 69 -6.78 -24.66 -13.29
N ARG A 70 -5.44 -24.55 -13.24
CA ARG A 70 -4.73 -23.27 -13.06
C ARG A 70 -5.04 -22.31 -14.21
N ILE A 71 -4.96 -22.77 -15.46
CA ILE A 71 -5.28 -21.97 -16.65
C ILE A 71 -6.72 -21.44 -16.58
N TYR A 72 -7.67 -22.29 -16.15
CA TYR A 72 -9.06 -21.88 -15.96
C TYR A 72 -9.21 -20.80 -14.88
N HIS A 73 -8.62 -20.99 -13.69
CA HIS A 73 -8.70 -20.01 -12.61
C HIS A 73 -7.99 -18.69 -12.95
N GLU A 74 -6.91 -18.74 -13.73
CA GLU A 74 -6.24 -17.55 -14.23
C GLU A 74 -7.13 -16.77 -15.23
N ALA A 75 -7.77 -17.47 -16.17
CA ALA A 75 -8.75 -16.86 -17.07
C ALA A 75 -9.91 -16.23 -16.28
N GLN A 76 -10.40 -16.92 -15.24
CA GLN A 76 -11.47 -16.43 -14.39
C GLN A 76 -11.05 -15.17 -13.63
N LYS A 77 -9.81 -15.12 -13.12
CA LYS A 77 -9.26 -13.92 -12.48
C LYS A 77 -9.22 -12.73 -13.45
N ILE A 78 -8.73 -12.95 -14.68
CA ILE A 78 -8.69 -11.91 -15.71
C ILE A 78 -10.09 -11.42 -16.09
N ALA A 79 -11.05 -12.32 -16.27
CA ALA A 79 -12.44 -11.95 -16.57
C ALA A 79 -13.08 -11.14 -15.43
N ASN A 80 -12.82 -11.50 -14.17
CA ASN A 80 -13.29 -10.75 -13.00
C ASN A 80 -12.67 -9.34 -12.94
N GLU A 81 -11.38 -9.20 -13.22
CA GLU A 81 -10.71 -7.89 -13.30
C GLU A 81 -11.29 -7.02 -14.43
N ALA A 82 -11.51 -7.61 -15.61
CA ALA A 82 -12.16 -6.93 -16.73
C ALA A 82 -13.60 -6.51 -16.41
N ASN A 83 -14.37 -7.36 -15.71
CA ASN A 83 -15.72 -7.03 -15.24
C ASN A 83 -15.70 -5.84 -14.26
N LEU A 84 -14.78 -5.84 -13.30
CA LEU A 84 -14.65 -4.74 -12.34
C LEU A 84 -14.37 -3.41 -13.05
N LYS A 85 -13.44 -3.39 -14.02
CA LYS A 85 -13.18 -2.19 -14.83
C LYS A 85 -14.40 -1.78 -15.67
N CYS A 86 -15.09 -2.74 -16.27
CA CYS A 86 -16.31 -2.49 -17.02
C CYS A 86 -17.37 -1.81 -16.14
N GLN A 87 -17.56 -2.30 -14.90
CA GLN A 87 -18.48 -1.70 -13.93
C GLN A 87 -18.05 -0.29 -13.50
N GLU A 88 -16.76 -0.07 -13.25
CA GLU A 88 -16.19 1.25 -12.94
C GLU A 88 -16.50 2.24 -14.08
N GLN A 89 -16.25 1.86 -15.34
CA GLN A 89 -16.53 2.71 -16.49
C GLN A 89 -18.03 2.91 -16.73
N ALA A 90 -18.85 1.89 -16.51
CA ALA A 90 -20.31 2.01 -16.59
C ALA A 90 -20.85 3.05 -15.59
N HIS A 91 -20.32 3.06 -14.37
CA HIS A 91 -20.68 4.04 -13.36
C HIS A 91 -20.25 5.47 -13.76
N LEU A 92 -19.04 5.64 -14.30
CA LEU A 92 -18.56 6.93 -14.82
C LEU A 92 -19.41 7.45 -15.98
N PHE A 93 -19.75 6.57 -16.93
CA PHE A 93 -20.65 6.90 -18.03
C PHE A 93 -22.03 7.31 -17.52
N GLN A 94 -22.62 6.55 -16.59
CA GLN A 94 -23.93 6.86 -16.02
C GLN A 94 -23.93 8.23 -15.31
N LYS A 95 -22.86 8.54 -14.56
CA LYS A 95 -22.69 9.84 -13.92
C LYS A 95 -22.63 10.96 -14.96
N ALA A 96 -21.78 10.84 -15.98
CA ALA A 96 -21.65 11.84 -17.04
C ALA A 96 -22.94 12.00 -17.86
N TYR A 97 -23.69 10.91 -18.08
CA TYR A 97 -25.00 10.93 -18.72
C TYR A 97 -26.01 11.75 -17.93
N VAL A 98 -26.09 11.53 -16.61
CA VAL A 98 -26.98 12.30 -15.72
C VAL A 98 -26.58 13.76 -15.69
N GLU A 99 -25.29 14.08 -15.56
CA GLU A 99 -24.80 15.45 -15.58
C GLU A 99 -25.13 16.17 -16.90
N HIS A 100 -24.94 15.50 -18.04
CA HIS A 100 -25.33 16.04 -19.33
C HIS A 100 -26.84 16.28 -19.45
N LYS A 101 -27.65 15.33 -18.96
CA LYS A 101 -29.11 15.47 -18.93
C LYS A 101 -29.53 16.69 -18.10
N VAL A 102 -28.95 16.87 -16.91
CA VAL A 102 -29.21 18.03 -16.04
C VAL A 102 -28.78 19.34 -16.72
N ALA A 103 -27.61 19.37 -17.38
CA ALA A 103 -27.16 20.56 -18.11
C ALA A 103 -28.13 20.93 -19.25
N ARG A 104 -28.63 19.94 -20.00
CA ARG A 104 -29.63 20.15 -21.06
C ARG A 104 -30.96 20.65 -20.51
N GLU A 105 -31.44 20.06 -19.42
CA GLU A 105 -32.66 20.50 -18.75
C GLU A 105 -32.52 21.94 -18.22
N THR A 106 -31.35 22.32 -17.70
CA THR A 106 -31.05 23.68 -17.24
C THR A 106 -31.19 24.70 -18.38
N VAL A 107 -30.60 24.42 -19.54
CA VAL A 107 -30.74 25.28 -20.73
C VAL A 107 -32.20 25.34 -21.18
N ALA A 108 -32.90 24.20 -21.28
CA ALA A 108 -34.30 24.17 -21.72
C ALA A 108 -35.25 24.94 -20.79
N VAL A 109 -35.04 24.85 -19.47
CA VAL A 109 -35.80 25.63 -18.48
C VAL A 109 -35.48 27.12 -18.59
N ALA A 110 -34.21 27.48 -18.77
CA ALA A 110 -33.81 28.88 -18.97
C ALA A 110 -34.42 29.48 -20.24
N GLU A 111 -34.41 28.75 -21.36
CA GLU A 111 -35.04 29.14 -22.63
C GLU A 111 -36.55 29.33 -22.45
N LYS A 112 -37.25 28.36 -21.84
CA LYS A 112 -38.70 28.44 -21.61
C LYS A 112 -39.07 29.64 -20.74
N ASN A 113 -38.32 29.88 -19.67
CA ASN A 113 -38.57 31.00 -18.76
C ASN A 113 -38.38 32.34 -19.47
N PHE A 114 -37.34 32.46 -20.29
CA PHE A 114 -37.08 33.66 -21.08
C PHE A 114 -38.17 33.91 -22.13
N MET A 115 -38.61 32.88 -22.86
CA MET A 115 -39.71 33.01 -23.83
C MET A 115 -41.03 33.41 -23.16
N SER A 116 -41.27 32.95 -21.93
CA SER A 116 -42.49 33.29 -21.18
C SER A 116 -42.46 34.73 -20.65
N HIS A 117 -41.29 35.27 -20.32
CA HIS A 117 -41.12 36.63 -19.77
C HIS A 117 -40.48 37.61 -20.77
N GLN A 118 -40.59 37.33 -22.07
CA GLN A 118 -39.92 38.09 -23.13
C GLN A 118 -40.28 39.59 -23.14
N HIS A 119 -41.44 39.97 -22.61
CA HIS A 119 -41.92 41.35 -22.53
C HIS A 119 -41.45 42.10 -21.28
N GLU A 120 -40.92 41.38 -20.28
CA GLU A 120 -40.50 41.93 -18.98
C GLU A 120 -38.99 41.85 -18.79
N TRP A 121 -38.34 40.83 -19.36
CA TRP A 121 -36.90 40.60 -19.21
C TRP A 121 -36.12 41.23 -20.37
N LYS A 122 -35.07 41.98 -20.04
CA LYS A 122 -34.11 42.46 -21.03
C LYS A 122 -33.06 41.39 -21.27
N PHE A 123 -32.77 41.12 -22.53
CA PHE A 123 -31.64 40.29 -22.94
C PHE A 123 -30.34 41.09 -22.73
N ASP A 124 -29.89 41.14 -21.48
CA ASP A 124 -28.71 41.88 -21.06
C ASP A 124 -27.42 41.04 -21.15
N GLN A 125 -26.27 41.69 -20.91
CA GLN A 125 -24.97 41.04 -20.97
C GLN A 125 -24.85 39.89 -19.95
N ALA A 126 -25.44 40.03 -18.76
CA ALA A 126 -25.37 39.02 -17.72
C ALA A 126 -26.13 37.74 -18.12
N TRP A 127 -27.30 37.89 -18.77
CA TRP A 127 -28.07 36.78 -19.31
C TRP A 127 -27.36 36.10 -20.48
N GLN A 128 -26.76 36.87 -21.39
CA GLN A 128 -25.93 36.34 -22.48
C GLN A 128 -24.78 35.48 -21.93
N ASP A 129 -24.05 36.00 -20.94
CA ASP A 129 -22.93 35.29 -20.32
C ASP A 129 -23.39 34.03 -19.56
N ALA A 130 -24.57 34.07 -18.93
CA ALA A 130 -25.16 32.90 -18.28
C ALA A 130 -25.57 31.81 -19.28
N MET A 131 -26.19 32.20 -20.41
CA MET A 131 -26.59 31.27 -21.47
C MET A 131 -25.39 30.66 -22.19
N ASN A 132 -24.37 31.47 -22.46
CA ASN A 132 -23.10 31.01 -23.04
C ASN A 132 -22.43 29.99 -22.12
N ARG A 133 -22.38 30.25 -20.80
CA ARG A 133 -21.87 29.29 -19.81
C ARG A 133 -22.66 27.99 -19.79
N ALA A 134 -23.99 28.06 -19.75
CA ALA A 134 -24.85 26.87 -19.76
C ALA A 134 -24.68 26.05 -21.05
N THR A 135 -24.57 26.71 -22.21
CA THR A 135 -24.36 26.07 -23.52
C THR A 135 -22.98 25.41 -23.60
N LEU A 136 -21.94 26.07 -23.09
CA LEU A 136 -20.60 25.50 -22.97
C LEU A 136 -20.62 24.26 -22.06
N GLN A 137 -21.34 24.33 -20.94
CA GLN A 137 -21.48 23.20 -20.03
C GLN A 137 -22.21 22.00 -20.66
N VAL A 138 -23.26 22.23 -21.46
CA VAL A 138 -23.91 21.16 -22.25
C VAL A 138 -22.92 20.51 -23.21
N THR A 139 -22.10 21.33 -23.89
CA THR A 139 -21.09 20.84 -24.84
C THR A 139 -20.00 20.04 -24.13
N GLU A 140 -19.53 20.49 -22.97
CA GLU A 140 -18.46 19.83 -22.21
C GLU A 140 -18.95 18.51 -21.61
N THR A 141 -20.13 18.52 -20.99
CA THR A 141 -20.75 17.29 -20.46
C THR A 141 -21.05 16.27 -21.55
N GLU A 142 -21.41 16.71 -22.77
CA GLU A 142 -21.58 15.82 -23.93
C GLU A 142 -20.26 15.14 -24.36
N LYS A 143 -19.16 15.91 -24.38
CA LYS A 143 -17.83 15.36 -24.67
C LYS A 143 -17.42 14.33 -23.64
N LEU A 144 -17.59 14.62 -22.35
CA LEU A 144 -17.28 13.69 -21.26
C LEU A 144 -18.13 12.43 -21.34
N LYS A 145 -19.45 12.56 -21.53
CA LYS A 145 -20.36 11.43 -21.74
C LYS A 145 -19.90 10.54 -22.90
N THR A 146 -19.55 11.14 -24.04
CA THR A 146 -19.09 10.40 -25.24
C THR A 146 -17.75 9.70 -24.99
N LYS A 147 -16.83 10.34 -24.26
CA LYS A 147 -15.56 9.73 -23.87
C LYS A 147 -15.78 8.51 -22.99
N TYR A 148 -16.57 8.63 -21.93
CA TYR A 148 -16.85 7.51 -21.02
C TYR A 148 -17.64 6.39 -21.68
N ASP A 149 -18.55 6.71 -22.63
CA ASP A 149 -19.26 5.71 -23.42
C ASP A 149 -18.29 4.84 -24.24
N ARG A 150 -17.33 5.50 -24.92
CA ARG A 150 -16.29 4.79 -25.70
C ARG A 150 -15.46 3.85 -24.81
N GLU A 151 -15.01 4.33 -23.65
CA GLU A 151 -14.22 3.51 -22.72
C GLU A 151 -15.07 2.37 -22.15
N TYR A 152 -16.32 2.62 -21.76
CA TYR A 152 -17.25 1.60 -21.30
C TYR A 152 -17.43 0.49 -22.35
N LEU A 153 -17.69 0.85 -23.61
CA LEU A 153 -17.83 -0.12 -24.70
C LEU A 153 -16.54 -0.93 -24.93
N LYS A 154 -15.38 -0.30 -24.81
CA LYS A 154 -14.07 -0.98 -24.89
C LYS A 154 -13.94 -2.06 -23.82
N TYR A 155 -14.12 -1.70 -22.54
CA TYR A 155 -14.00 -2.65 -21.43
C TYR A 155 -15.11 -3.70 -21.43
N ARG A 156 -16.30 -3.36 -21.92
CA ARG A 156 -17.38 -4.31 -22.12
C ARG A 156 -16.97 -5.41 -23.10
N ASN A 157 -16.41 -5.05 -24.25
CA ASN A 157 -15.95 -6.03 -25.24
C ASN A 157 -14.83 -6.92 -24.68
N LEU A 158 -13.87 -6.32 -23.95
CA LEU A 158 -12.80 -7.07 -23.28
C LEU A 158 -13.35 -8.08 -22.28
N PHE A 159 -14.33 -7.68 -21.47
CA PHE A 159 -15.01 -8.57 -20.53
C PHE A 159 -15.77 -9.68 -21.27
N GLU A 160 -16.56 -9.35 -22.30
CA GLU A 160 -17.30 -10.33 -23.08
C GLU A 160 -16.37 -11.39 -23.72
N ASP A 161 -15.20 -10.98 -24.21
CA ASP A 161 -14.24 -11.90 -24.80
C ASP A 161 -13.50 -12.75 -23.74
N ALA A 162 -13.14 -12.16 -22.61
CA ALA A 162 -12.58 -12.88 -21.47
C ALA A 162 -13.58 -13.91 -20.90
N ASP A 163 -14.84 -13.54 -20.77
CA ASP A 163 -15.91 -14.42 -20.25
C ASP A 163 -16.16 -15.60 -21.20
N LYS A 164 -16.22 -15.36 -22.53
CA LYS A 164 -16.27 -16.45 -23.52
C LYS A 164 -15.09 -17.41 -23.36
N LYS A 165 -13.88 -16.91 -23.11
CA LYS A 165 -12.70 -17.74 -22.91
C LYS A 165 -12.81 -18.59 -21.64
N VAL A 166 -13.32 -18.02 -20.55
CA VAL A 166 -13.59 -18.75 -19.31
C VAL A 166 -14.58 -19.88 -19.55
N GLN A 167 -15.70 -19.60 -20.24
CA GLN A 167 -16.71 -20.61 -20.58
C GLN A 167 -16.11 -21.76 -21.42
N GLN A 168 -15.31 -21.42 -22.44
CA GLN A 168 -14.62 -22.44 -23.26
C GLN A 168 -13.65 -23.30 -22.44
N LEU A 169 -12.88 -22.69 -21.53
CA LEU A 169 -11.96 -23.41 -20.67
C LEU A 169 -12.69 -24.27 -19.64
N GLU A 170 -13.82 -23.80 -19.12
CA GLU A 170 -14.68 -24.55 -18.20
C GLU A 170 -15.19 -25.82 -18.87
N GLU A 171 -15.74 -25.71 -20.08
CA GLU A 171 -16.22 -26.85 -20.85
C GLU A 171 -15.09 -27.84 -21.18
N LYS A 172 -13.94 -27.31 -21.66
CA LYS A 172 -12.79 -28.12 -22.07
C LYS A 172 -12.13 -28.86 -20.90
N TYR A 173 -12.07 -28.26 -19.71
CA TYR A 173 -11.33 -28.79 -18.57
C TYR A 173 -12.19 -29.12 -17.35
N ARG A 174 -13.53 -29.19 -17.48
CA ARG A 174 -14.49 -29.43 -16.38
C ARG A 174 -14.06 -30.51 -15.39
N LYS A 175 -13.69 -31.70 -15.88
CA LYS A 175 -13.27 -32.83 -15.03
C LYS A 175 -11.97 -32.54 -14.27
N SER A 176 -11.03 -31.84 -14.91
CA SER A 176 -9.76 -31.45 -14.30
C SER A 176 -9.95 -30.39 -13.23
N ILE A 177 -10.83 -29.40 -13.48
CA ILE A 177 -11.19 -28.35 -12.51
C ILE A 177 -11.77 -28.98 -11.24
N ILE A 178 -12.80 -29.84 -11.38
CA ILE A 178 -13.44 -30.52 -10.24
C ILE A 178 -12.42 -31.39 -9.48
N LYS A 179 -11.59 -32.15 -10.20
CA LYS A 179 -10.58 -33.02 -9.56
C LYS A 179 -9.48 -32.23 -8.84
N ALA A 180 -9.15 -31.02 -9.31
CA ALA A 180 -8.12 -30.16 -8.72
C ALA A 180 -8.62 -29.33 -7.54
N GLU A 181 -9.93 -29.23 -7.32
CA GLU A 181 -10.54 -28.42 -6.26
C GLU A 181 -9.92 -28.64 -4.86
N PRO A 182 -9.64 -29.89 -4.39
CA PRO A 182 -9.03 -30.10 -3.08
C PRO A 182 -7.63 -29.48 -2.96
N TYR A 183 -6.87 -29.44 -4.06
CA TYR A 183 -5.55 -28.79 -4.10
C TYR A 183 -5.68 -27.28 -3.94
N PHE A 184 -6.57 -26.64 -4.71
CA PHE A 184 -6.76 -25.19 -4.64
C PHE A 184 -7.34 -24.73 -3.30
N SER A 185 -8.28 -25.50 -2.73
CA SER A 185 -8.80 -25.24 -1.39
C SER A 185 -7.70 -25.33 -0.33
N LEU A 186 -6.84 -26.36 -0.39
CA LEU A 186 -5.71 -26.50 0.53
C LEU A 186 -4.68 -25.38 0.34
N ASN A 187 -4.38 -25.01 -0.90
CA ASN A 187 -3.47 -23.91 -1.23
C ASN A 187 -3.97 -22.59 -0.66
N ALA A 188 -5.26 -22.25 -0.86
CA ALA A 188 -5.86 -21.03 -0.33
C ALA A 188 -5.81 -20.98 1.20
N GLN A 189 -6.04 -22.11 1.90
CA GLN A 189 -5.92 -22.18 3.35
C GLN A 189 -4.49 -21.90 3.84
N TYR A 190 -3.48 -22.46 3.16
CA TYR A 190 -2.08 -22.19 3.52
C TYR A 190 -1.65 -20.77 3.16
N GLU A 191 -2.09 -20.24 2.02
CA GLU A 191 -1.85 -18.85 1.63
C GLU A 191 -2.40 -17.88 2.68
N GLN A 192 -3.63 -18.10 3.16
CA GLN A 192 -4.22 -17.29 4.23
C GLN A 192 -3.40 -17.37 5.52
N LYS A 193 -3.03 -18.59 5.97
CA LYS A 193 -2.22 -18.75 7.19
C LYS A 193 -0.84 -18.09 7.06
N LEU A 194 -0.21 -18.22 5.89
CA LEU A 194 1.08 -17.59 5.61
C LEU A 194 0.96 -16.07 5.56
N MET A 195 -0.11 -15.53 4.98
CA MET A 195 -0.39 -14.09 4.97
C MET A 195 -0.49 -13.54 6.40
N ILE A 196 -1.31 -14.17 7.25
CA ILE A 196 -1.48 -13.77 8.64
C ILE A 196 -0.14 -13.83 9.40
N GLN A 197 0.59 -14.95 9.28
CA GLN A 197 1.86 -15.09 9.99
C GLN A 197 2.92 -14.10 9.47
N LYS A 198 2.91 -13.79 8.18
CA LYS A 198 3.79 -12.77 7.60
C LYS A 198 3.47 -11.39 8.17
N GLU A 199 2.19 -11.04 8.30
CA GLU A 199 1.77 -9.78 8.92
C GLU A 199 2.25 -9.66 10.36
N VAL A 200 2.12 -10.73 11.16
CA VAL A 200 2.66 -10.78 12.53
C VAL A 200 4.17 -10.51 12.55
N VAL A 201 4.93 -11.17 11.67
CA VAL A 201 6.39 -10.95 11.56
C VAL A 201 6.71 -9.49 11.21
N GLU A 202 5.99 -8.89 10.25
CA GLU A 202 6.20 -7.48 9.87
C GLU A 202 5.83 -6.51 11.01
N CYS A 203 4.75 -6.77 11.75
CA CYS A 203 4.40 -6.00 12.94
C CYS A 203 5.48 -6.06 14.02
N LEU A 204 6.01 -7.25 14.31
CA LEU A 204 7.09 -7.44 15.28
C LEU A 204 8.40 -6.78 14.82
N ARG A 205 8.76 -6.90 13.54
CA ARG A 205 9.91 -6.18 12.95
C ARG A 205 9.81 -4.68 13.15
N LYS A 206 8.62 -4.13 12.89
CA LYS A 206 8.36 -2.71 13.11
C LYS A 206 8.48 -2.34 14.59
N ALA A 207 7.90 -3.14 15.49
CA ALA A 207 7.99 -2.90 16.93
C ALA A 207 9.44 -2.92 17.44
N VAL A 208 10.26 -3.90 17.01
CA VAL A 208 11.70 -3.94 17.32
C VAL A 208 12.39 -2.67 16.85
N LYS A 209 12.11 -2.23 15.61
CA LYS A 209 12.68 -0.99 15.07
C LYS A 209 12.29 0.22 15.92
N ASP A 210 11.01 0.35 16.27
CA ASP A 210 10.49 1.47 17.06
C ASP A 210 11.11 1.49 18.46
N ALA A 211 11.29 0.32 19.10
CA ALA A 211 11.96 0.19 20.39
C ALA A 211 13.46 0.57 20.32
N LYS A 212 14.17 0.15 19.26
CA LYS A 212 15.56 0.58 19.00
C LYS A 212 15.68 2.08 18.78
N CYS A 213 14.71 2.69 18.08
CA CYS A 213 14.64 4.14 17.94
C CYS A 213 14.42 4.84 19.30
N ALA A 214 13.56 4.30 20.17
CA ALA A 214 13.35 4.84 21.52
C ALA A 214 14.60 4.73 22.40
N TYR A 215 15.33 3.62 22.31
CA TYR A 215 16.61 3.42 22.97
C TYR A 215 17.64 4.47 22.51
N ALA A 216 17.80 4.65 21.19
CA ALA A 216 18.71 5.65 20.63
C ALA A 216 18.32 7.08 21.02
N ALA A 217 17.01 7.40 21.04
CA ALA A 217 16.53 8.70 21.47
C ALA A 217 16.87 8.99 22.96
N SER A 218 16.76 7.98 23.83
CA SER A 218 17.10 8.11 25.25
C SER A 218 18.61 8.31 25.45
N LEU A 219 19.45 7.63 24.66
CA LEU A 219 20.90 7.85 24.65
C LEU A 219 21.28 9.27 24.22
N ASN A 220 20.69 9.76 23.13
CA ASN A 220 20.95 11.13 22.66
C ASN A 220 20.50 12.17 23.70
N ALA A 221 19.37 11.94 24.38
CA ALA A 221 18.90 12.81 25.45
C ALA A 221 19.86 12.83 26.66
N LEU A 222 20.42 11.67 27.04
CA LEU A 222 21.44 11.58 28.09
C LEU A 222 22.73 12.33 27.71
N GLU A 223 23.15 12.22 26.45
CA GLU A 223 24.29 12.97 25.91
C GLU A 223 24.03 14.48 25.97
N GLU A 224 22.86 14.94 25.55
CA GLU A 224 22.48 16.35 25.61
C GLU A 224 22.46 16.88 27.05
N ILE A 225 21.89 16.12 27.99
CA ILE A 225 21.89 16.49 29.42
C ILE A 225 23.33 16.56 29.95
N SER A 226 24.19 15.61 29.58
CA SER A 226 25.60 15.59 29.95
C SER A 226 26.33 16.85 29.47
N ASN A 227 26.16 17.20 28.18
CA ASN A 227 26.74 18.40 27.57
C ASN A 227 26.27 19.67 28.29
N GLN A 228 24.98 19.80 28.58
CA GLN A 228 24.42 20.96 29.30
C GLN A 228 24.96 21.09 30.74
N ILE A 229 25.23 19.98 31.42
CA ILE A 229 25.85 19.99 32.76
C ILE A 229 27.30 20.45 32.65
N HIS A 230 28.04 19.97 31.65
CA HIS A 230 29.43 20.38 31.41
C HIS A 230 29.53 21.87 31.07
N GLU A 231 28.72 22.37 30.14
CA GLU A 231 28.68 23.79 29.76
C GLU A 231 28.36 24.70 30.97
N ARG A 232 27.40 24.31 31.82
CA ARG A 232 27.08 25.06 33.04
C ARG A 232 28.25 25.09 34.03
N ARG A 233 28.98 23.99 34.17
CA ARG A 233 30.19 23.92 35.02
C ARG A 233 31.32 24.78 34.46
N GLU A 234 31.50 24.81 33.14
CA GLU A 234 32.48 25.69 32.48
C GLU A 234 32.13 27.18 32.62
N MET A 235 30.84 27.55 32.53
CA MET A 235 30.37 28.92 32.71
C MET A 235 30.57 29.44 34.16
N ILE A 236 30.48 28.56 35.16
CA ILE A 236 30.65 28.90 36.57
C ILE A 236 32.14 28.95 36.95
N ALA A 237 32.97 28.12 36.32
CA ALA A 237 34.41 28.09 36.51
C ALA A 237 35.14 29.06 35.56
N ASN A 238 35.10 30.37 35.85
CA ASN A 238 35.98 31.35 35.20
C ASN A 238 37.45 31.10 35.60
N GLY A 239 38.13 30.22 34.85
CA GLY A 239 39.57 30.02 34.88
C GLY A 239 40.01 29.36 33.57
N PRO A 240 41.11 29.81 32.93
CA PRO A 240 41.51 29.31 31.62
C PRO A 240 41.87 27.82 31.74
N ARG A 241 41.19 26.95 30.97
CA ARG A 241 41.56 25.54 30.88
C ARG A 241 42.83 25.41 30.05
N GLU A 242 43.86 24.79 30.65
CA GLU A 242 44.93 24.19 29.86
C GLU A 242 44.36 23.01 29.06
N PRO A 243 44.82 22.78 27.82
CA PRO A 243 44.33 21.70 26.96
C PRO A 243 44.45 20.34 27.67
N GLY A 244 43.32 19.68 27.90
CA GLY A 244 43.27 18.31 28.41
C GLY A 244 43.84 17.34 27.38
N VAL A 245 44.77 16.50 27.82
CA VAL A 245 45.42 15.44 27.03
C VAL A 245 44.40 14.30 26.83
N GLY A 246 44.16 13.91 25.58
CA GLY A 246 43.21 12.85 25.21
C GLY A 246 42.43 13.07 23.92
N ALA A 247 42.77 14.09 23.12
CA ALA A 247 42.27 14.23 21.76
C ALA A 247 42.96 13.24 20.81
N GLU A 248 42.89 11.94 21.10
CA GLU A 248 43.01 10.94 20.05
C GLU A 248 41.65 10.86 19.35
N LEU A 249 41.62 11.39 18.13
CA LEU A 249 40.60 11.12 17.13
C LEU A 249 40.56 9.61 16.89
N GLU A 250 39.70 8.89 17.63
CA GLU A 250 39.19 7.63 17.13
C GLU A 250 38.31 7.97 15.93
N THR A 251 38.87 7.74 14.74
CA THR A 251 38.11 7.64 13.51
C THR A 251 37.06 6.55 13.72
N PHE A 252 35.85 6.95 14.06
CA PHE A 252 34.68 6.12 13.87
C PHE A 252 34.63 5.82 12.38
N GLU A 253 35.12 4.64 12.01
CA GLU A 253 34.85 4.05 10.71
C GLU A 253 33.33 4.04 10.57
N ASP A 254 32.87 4.85 9.63
CA ASP A 254 31.50 4.97 9.18
C ASP A 254 31.02 3.60 8.71
N ASN A 255 30.52 2.79 9.64
CA ASN A 255 29.91 1.51 9.33
C ASN A 255 28.46 1.78 8.91
N SER A 256 28.31 2.50 7.79
CA SER A 256 27.05 2.75 7.09
C SER A 256 26.49 1.50 6.39
N TYR A 257 26.71 0.30 6.94
CA TYR A 257 26.25 -0.94 6.33
C TYR A 257 24.76 -1.25 6.56
N TYR A 258 23.98 -0.38 7.20
CA TYR A 258 22.54 -0.61 7.39
C TYR A 258 21.67 0.63 7.16
N THR A 259 21.88 1.36 6.07
CA THR A 259 20.89 2.36 5.61
C THR A 259 20.78 2.42 4.10
N GLU A 260 20.53 1.29 3.44
CA GLU A 260 19.96 1.26 2.09
C GLU A 260 19.04 0.04 1.93
N ASP A 261 17.90 0.05 2.62
CA ASP A 261 16.75 -0.73 2.16
C ASP A 261 15.42 -0.12 2.63
N LEU A 262 15.24 1.17 2.32
CA LEU A 262 13.96 1.85 2.44
C LEU A 262 13.68 2.65 1.17
N ASN A 263 13.20 1.94 0.14
CA ASN A 263 11.98 2.29 -0.60
C ASN A 263 11.80 1.32 -1.76
N LYS A 264 11.44 0.08 -1.43
CA LYS A 264 10.53 -0.69 -2.27
C LYS A 264 9.27 -0.90 -1.46
N VAL A 265 8.38 0.08 -1.53
CA VAL A 265 6.97 -0.29 -1.63
C VAL A 265 6.91 -1.16 -2.89
N HIS A 266 6.92 -2.47 -2.71
CA HIS A 266 6.39 -3.36 -3.74
C HIS A 266 4.92 -2.98 -3.85
N LEU A 267 4.61 -1.93 -4.63
CA LEU A 267 3.47 -2.05 -5.51
C LEU A 267 3.81 -3.28 -6.34
N ASN A 268 2.98 -4.31 -6.20
CA ASN A 268 3.02 -5.44 -7.09
C ASN A 268 3.12 -4.88 -8.51
N LYS A 269 4.22 -5.14 -9.22
CA LYS A 269 4.36 -4.71 -10.63
C LYS A 269 3.23 -5.26 -11.51
N ASP A 270 2.50 -6.26 -11.03
CA ASP A 270 1.28 -6.79 -11.64
C ASP A 270 0.05 -5.85 -11.58
N GLU A 271 0.04 -4.84 -10.71
CA GLU A 271 -1.08 -3.88 -10.59
C GLU A 271 -0.95 -2.69 -11.55
N THR A 272 0.22 -2.51 -12.19
CA THR A 272 0.47 -1.43 -13.15
C THR A 272 0.37 -1.86 -14.61
N GLU A 273 0.19 -3.15 -14.89
CA GLU A 273 0.04 -3.65 -16.24
C GLU A 273 -1.42 -3.48 -16.67
N ASP A 274 -1.65 -2.75 -17.75
CA ASP A 274 -2.99 -2.54 -18.30
C ASP A 274 -3.68 -3.89 -18.55
N ILE A 275 -4.97 -3.98 -18.22
CA ILE A 275 -5.73 -5.23 -18.29
C ILE A 275 -5.76 -5.77 -19.72
N GLU A 276 -5.70 -4.87 -20.72
CA GLU A 276 -5.50 -5.21 -22.12
C GLU A 276 -4.23 -6.03 -22.36
N VAL A 277 -3.10 -5.56 -21.83
CA VAL A 277 -1.81 -6.24 -21.99
C VAL A 277 -1.83 -7.61 -21.31
N ARG A 278 -2.49 -7.72 -20.16
CA ARG A 278 -2.64 -9.01 -19.47
C ARG A 278 -3.55 -9.99 -20.21
N ILE A 279 -4.66 -9.51 -20.80
CA ILE A 279 -5.54 -10.31 -21.66
C ILE A 279 -4.78 -10.80 -22.90
N GLU A 280 -4.05 -9.91 -23.58
CA GLU A 280 -3.27 -10.26 -24.77
C GLU A 280 -2.17 -11.27 -24.45
N LYS A 281 -1.46 -11.08 -23.34
CA LYS A 281 -0.42 -12.00 -22.87
C LYS A 281 -0.98 -13.38 -22.53
N PHE A 282 -2.11 -13.43 -21.82
CA PHE A 282 -2.79 -14.69 -21.51
C PHE A 282 -3.22 -15.43 -22.77
N ASN A 283 -3.87 -14.74 -23.71
CA ASN A 283 -4.28 -15.33 -24.99
C ASN A 283 -3.06 -15.81 -25.80
N SER A 284 -1.99 -15.02 -25.87
CA SER A 284 -0.74 -15.41 -26.58
C SER A 284 -0.06 -16.66 -25.99
N MET A 285 -0.14 -16.85 -24.67
CA MET A 285 0.42 -18.02 -24.01
C MET A 285 -0.39 -19.30 -24.22
N HIS A 286 -1.72 -19.17 -24.38
CA HIS A 286 -2.63 -20.32 -24.36
C HIS A 286 -3.30 -20.62 -25.71
N ASP A 287 -3.15 -19.77 -26.73
CA ASP A 287 -3.63 -20.01 -28.10
C ASP A 287 -2.56 -20.61 -29.03
N LYS A 288 -1.33 -20.85 -28.55
CA LYS A 288 -0.24 -21.48 -29.32
C LYS A 288 -0.23 -23.02 -29.34
N ASN A 289 -1.33 -23.68 -28.94
CA ASN A 289 -1.45 -25.15 -28.98
C ASN A 289 -2.77 -25.62 -29.60
#